data_AF-A0A075FMH9-F1
#
_entry.id   AF-A0A075FMH9-F1
#
_cell.length_a   1.000
_cell.length_b   1.000
_cell.length_c   1.000
_cell.angle_alpha   90.00
_cell.angle_beta   90.00
_cell.angle_gamma   90.00
#
_symmetry.space_group_name_H-M   'P 1'
#
loop_
_entity.id
_entity.type
_entity.pdbx_description
1 polymer ?
#
loop_
_entity_poly.entity_id
_entity_poly.type
_entity_poly.pdbx_seq_one_letter_code
_entity_poly.pdbx_strand_id
1 'polypeptide(L)'
;MQNKIDIVSRERAVESHAEIRDFLEGTIAEDAPIIPVSAHHDVNLDVLIQAIEDIIPTPDRSSSQPGLMYVARSFDVNRPGSRPDKLQGGIVGGSIVEGSFSVGDSILIAPGRRVQSGGRATWDPIRTTIESVKGGGIGLKTVHAGGLCGIATPIDPVSTKADELSGQVMAREGELPPVWESLDLDLKLLEKMVSADEDDAGEVRPLQPNEMLMVNSATATSVGTVSSIKGASATLQLRLPICAKRGSRITLSRRIGSRWRLIGHGSIAG
;
A
#
# COMPACT_ATOMS: atom_id res chain seq x y z
N MET A 1 -1.42 8.95 -19.29
CA MET A 1 -2.71 9.64 -19.55
C MET A 1 -2.55 11.12 -19.20
N GLN A 2 -2.89 12.01 -20.12
CA GLN A 2 -2.89 13.46 -19.95
C GLN A 2 -4.35 13.92 -19.75
N ASN A 3 -4.75 14.16 -18.50
CA ASN A 3 -6.13 14.55 -18.17
C ASN A 3 -6.35 16.06 -18.27
N LYS A 4 -7.62 16.47 -18.23
CA LYS A 4 -8.07 17.87 -18.17
C LYS A 4 -7.66 18.66 -19.41
N ILE A 5 -7.66 18.04 -20.58
CA ILE A 5 -7.41 18.77 -21.84
C ILE A 5 -8.51 19.80 -22.14
N ASP A 6 -9.67 19.68 -21.49
CA ASP A 6 -10.82 20.58 -21.60
C ASP A 6 -10.60 21.96 -20.96
N ILE A 7 -9.66 22.10 -20.02
CA ILE A 7 -9.41 23.38 -19.34
C ILE A 7 -8.28 24.20 -19.98
N VAL A 8 -7.64 23.69 -21.03
CA VAL A 8 -6.48 24.31 -21.68
C VAL A 8 -6.71 24.49 -23.17
N SER A 9 -5.98 25.42 -23.79
CA SER A 9 -5.98 25.55 -25.24
C SER A 9 -5.26 24.37 -25.91
N ARG A 10 -5.50 24.18 -27.21
CA ARG A 10 -4.81 23.14 -27.99
C ARG A 10 -3.30 23.33 -27.97
N GLU A 11 -2.84 24.57 -28.08
CA GLU A 11 -1.42 24.92 -28.06
C GLU A 11 -0.79 24.51 -26.73
N ARG A 12 -1.45 24.85 -25.61
CA ARG A 12 -0.95 24.46 -24.29
C ARG A 12 -0.98 22.94 -24.07
N ALA A 13 -1.98 22.24 -24.60
CA ALA A 13 -2.04 20.77 -24.50
C ALA A 13 -0.88 20.10 -25.26
N VAL A 14 -0.52 20.61 -26.44
CA VAL A 14 0.62 20.12 -27.24
C VAL A 14 1.95 20.44 -26.54
N GLU A 15 2.09 21.64 -25.99
CA GLU A 15 3.27 22.03 -25.20
C GLU A 15 3.43 21.13 -23.96
N SER A 16 2.36 20.95 -23.18
CA SER A 16 2.36 20.03 -22.03
C SER A 16 2.69 18.59 -22.44
N HIS A 17 2.26 18.14 -23.62
CA HIS A 17 2.63 16.81 -24.12
C HIS A 17 4.14 16.72 -24.42
N ALA A 18 4.76 17.77 -24.95
CA ALA A 18 6.21 17.81 -25.15
C ALA A 18 6.94 17.79 -23.79
N GLU A 19 6.52 18.61 -22.83
CA GLU A 19 7.07 18.63 -21.47
C GLU A 19 7.01 17.25 -20.80
N ILE A 20 5.89 16.51 -20.95
CA ILE A 20 5.76 15.16 -20.42
C ILE A 20 6.75 14.20 -21.10
N ARG A 21 6.96 14.30 -22.42
CA ARG A 21 7.92 13.45 -23.13
C ARG A 21 9.35 13.72 -22.68
N ASP A 22 9.72 15.00 -22.60
CA ASP A 22 11.04 15.41 -22.13
C ASP A 22 11.27 14.95 -20.67
N PHE A 23 10.23 14.99 -19.83
CA PHE A 23 10.31 14.48 -18.46
C PHE A 23 10.46 12.95 -18.36
N LEU A 24 9.91 12.20 -19.32
CA LEU A 24 9.98 10.74 -19.34
C LEU A 24 11.26 10.20 -19.99
N GLU A 25 12.02 11.05 -20.70
CA GLU A 25 13.27 10.68 -21.36
C GLU A 25 14.27 10.03 -20.39
N GLY A 26 14.83 8.88 -20.76
CA GLY A 26 15.77 8.13 -19.93
C GLY A 26 15.14 7.37 -18.75
N THR A 27 13.82 7.38 -18.63
CA THR A 27 13.09 6.58 -17.63
C THR A 27 12.57 5.26 -18.21
N ILE A 28 12.12 4.35 -17.35
CA ILE A 28 11.45 3.10 -17.78
C ILE A 28 10.16 3.35 -18.60
N ALA A 29 9.64 4.57 -18.58
CA ALA A 29 8.38 4.96 -19.21
C ALA A 29 8.58 5.91 -20.41
N GLU A 30 9.79 6.00 -20.96
CA GLU A 30 10.11 6.86 -22.12
C GLU A 30 9.16 6.61 -23.31
N ASP A 31 8.92 5.33 -23.63
CA ASP A 31 8.05 4.92 -24.73
C ASP A 31 6.58 4.74 -24.32
N ALA A 32 6.20 5.11 -23.10
CA ALA A 32 4.83 4.92 -22.63
C ALA A 32 3.84 5.82 -23.38
N PRO A 33 2.67 5.32 -23.80
CA PRO A 33 1.70 6.12 -24.55
C PRO A 33 1.09 7.23 -23.68
N ILE A 34 1.08 8.45 -24.21
CA ILE A 34 0.43 9.60 -23.59
C ILE A 34 -0.92 9.83 -24.28
N ILE A 35 -1.98 9.34 -23.65
CA ILE A 35 -3.35 9.47 -24.17
C ILE A 35 -4.00 10.73 -23.58
N PRO A 36 -4.38 11.72 -24.41
CA PRO A 36 -5.11 12.90 -23.96
C PRO A 36 -6.57 12.54 -23.70
N VAL A 37 -7.08 12.86 -22.51
CA VAL A 37 -8.46 12.57 -22.11
C VAL A 37 -9.12 13.78 -21.46
N SER A 38 -10.44 13.87 -21.61
CA SER A 38 -11.27 14.73 -20.76
C SER A 38 -12.26 13.86 -20.00
N ALA A 39 -11.97 13.61 -18.71
CA ALA A 39 -12.85 12.84 -17.85
C ALA A 39 -14.21 13.52 -17.60
N HIS A 40 -14.30 14.85 -17.73
CA HIS A 40 -15.55 15.59 -17.54
C HIS A 40 -16.48 15.49 -18.75
N HIS A 41 -15.91 15.35 -19.95
CA HIS A 41 -16.65 15.29 -21.21
C HIS A 41 -16.64 13.89 -21.83
N ASP A 42 -16.18 12.88 -21.09
CA ASP A 42 -16.05 11.48 -21.54
C ASP A 42 -15.28 11.32 -22.87
N VAL A 43 -14.29 12.18 -23.11
CA VAL A 43 -13.50 12.19 -24.36
C VAL A 43 -12.33 11.22 -24.27
N ASN A 44 -12.17 10.37 -25.29
CA ASN A 44 -11.11 9.37 -25.46
C ASN A 44 -11.03 8.30 -24.37
N LEU A 45 -12.12 8.08 -23.61
CA LEU A 45 -12.16 7.01 -22.62
C LEU A 45 -12.12 5.62 -23.27
N ASP A 46 -12.74 5.48 -24.44
CA ASP A 46 -12.69 4.28 -25.28
C ASP A 46 -11.26 3.95 -25.71
N VAL A 47 -10.52 4.94 -26.21
CA VAL A 47 -9.10 4.79 -26.58
C VAL A 47 -8.24 4.45 -25.37
N LEU A 48 -8.52 5.06 -24.20
CA LEU A 48 -7.83 4.74 -22.96
C LEU A 48 -8.07 3.28 -22.53
N ILE A 49 -9.31 2.81 -22.59
CA ILE A 49 -9.65 1.41 -22.27
C ILE A 49 -8.94 0.47 -23.22
N GLN A 50 -8.98 0.74 -24.53
CA GLN A 50 -8.28 -0.07 -25.53
C GLN A 50 -6.78 -0.16 -25.25
N ALA A 51 -6.14 0.97 -24.94
CA ALA A 51 -4.71 1.00 -24.64
C ALA A 51 -4.36 0.24 -23.34
N ILE A 52 -5.23 0.27 -22.33
CA ILE A 52 -5.03 -0.53 -21.12
C ILE A 52 -5.04 -2.03 -21.46
N GLU A 53 -6.03 -2.48 -22.23
CA GLU A 53 -6.15 -3.89 -22.64
C GLU A 53 -4.97 -4.35 -23.51
N ASP A 54 -4.52 -3.50 -24.44
CA ASP A 54 -3.44 -3.86 -25.38
C ASP A 54 -2.05 -3.86 -24.74
N ILE A 55 -1.80 -2.96 -23.78
CA ILE A 55 -0.45 -2.67 -23.27
C ILE A 55 -0.23 -3.25 -21.88
N ILE A 56 -1.28 -3.43 -21.09
CA ILE A 56 -1.19 -3.94 -19.71
C ILE A 56 -1.89 -5.31 -19.64
N PRO A 57 -1.25 -6.38 -20.13
CA PRO A 57 -1.84 -7.71 -20.08
C PRO A 57 -2.00 -8.15 -18.62
N THR A 58 -3.06 -8.93 -18.37
CA THR A 58 -3.26 -9.53 -17.04
C THR A 58 -2.09 -10.48 -16.76
N PRO A 59 -1.29 -10.25 -15.71
CA PRO A 59 -0.16 -11.12 -15.40
C PRO A 59 -0.67 -12.48 -14.92
N ASP A 60 0.05 -13.54 -15.26
CA ASP A 60 -0.24 -14.87 -14.74
C ASP A 60 0.05 -14.92 -13.23
N ARG A 61 -1.00 -15.18 -12.45
CA ARG A 61 -0.98 -15.29 -10.99
C ARG A 61 -1.45 -16.68 -10.52
N SER A 62 -1.45 -17.66 -11.41
CA SER A 62 -1.94 -19.03 -11.17
C SER A 62 -1.12 -19.83 -10.14
N SER A 63 -0.06 -19.26 -9.57
CA SER A 63 0.79 -19.96 -8.61
C SER A 63 0.01 -20.42 -7.37
N SER A 64 0.32 -21.62 -6.90
CA SER A 64 -0.18 -22.20 -5.64
C SER A 64 0.43 -21.54 -4.39
N GLN A 65 0.83 -20.27 -4.49
CA GLN A 65 1.44 -19.55 -3.37
C GLN A 65 0.44 -19.42 -2.20
N PRO A 66 0.96 -19.36 -0.97
CA PRO A 66 0.19 -19.00 0.22
C PRO A 66 -0.68 -17.75 0.00
N GLY A 67 -1.84 -17.71 0.66
CA GLY A 67 -2.75 -16.58 0.57
C GLY A 67 -2.19 -15.37 1.32
N LEU A 68 -1.94 -14.27 0.62
CA LEU A 68 -1.47 -13.02 1.22
C LEU A 68 -2.27 -11.83 0.70
N MET A 69 -2.81 -11.04 1.62
CA MET A 69 -3.54 -9.81 1.33
C MET A 69 -3.01 -8.65 2.14
N TYR A 70 -2.82 -7.50 1.48
CA TYR A 70 -2.53 -6.24 2.14
C TYR A 70 -3.83 -5.52 2.45
N VAL A 71 -4.04 -5.22 3.73
CA VAL A 71 -5.20 -4.46 4.19
C VAL A 71 -4.94 -2.99 3.90
N ALA A 72 -5.74 -2.43 2.99
CA ALA A 72 -5.69 -1.02 2.64
C ALA A 72 -6.63 -0.20 3.51
N ARG A 73 -7.82 -0.76 3.84
CA ARG A 73 -8.91 -0.08 4.53
C ARG A 73 -9.65 -1.03 5.46
N SER A 74 -10.32 -0.50 6.47
CA SER A 74 -11.24 -1.27 7.30
C SER A 74 -12.47 -0.44 7.63
N PHE A 75 -13.62 -1.11 7.70
CA PHE A 75 -14.91 -0.44 7.84
C PHE A 75 -15.83 -1.15 8.83
N ASP A 76 -16.54 -0.33 9.58
CA ASP A 76 -17.79 -0.71 10.25
C ASP A 76 -18.96 -0.37 9.31
N VAL A 77 -19.75 -1.37 8.93
CA VAL A 77 -20.93 -1.21 8.06
C VAL A 77 -22.23 -0.98 8.85
N ASN A 78 -22.17 -1.04 10.18
CA ASN A 78 -23.34 -0.89 11.03
C ASN A 78 -23.75 0.59 11.11
N ARG A 79 -25.04 0.86 10.87
CA ARG A 79 -25.57 2.23 10.93
C ARG A 79 -25.82 2.63 12.40
N PRO A 80 -25.71 3.92 12.75
CA PRO A 80 -26.10 4.41 14.08
C PRO A 80 -27.54 3.98 14.43
N GLY A 81 -27.74 3.45 15.65
CA GLY A 81 -29.04 2.94 16.11
C GLY A 81 -29.36 1.50 15.70
N SER A 82 -28.41 0.78 15.09
CA SER A 82 -28.56 -0.66 14.82
C SER A 82 -28.75 -1.44 16.12
N ARG A 83 -29.71 -2.36 16.13
CA ARG A 83 -29.96 -3.23 17.29
C ARG A 83 -28.90 -4.33 17.37
N PRO A 84 -28.58 -4.84 18.58
CA PRO A 84 -27.56 -5.87 18.77
C PRO A 84 -27.73 -7.12 17.89
N ASP A 85 -28.96 -7.55 17.64
CA ASP A 85 -29.30 -8.72 16.81
C ASP A 85 -29.02 -8.52 15.30
N LYS A 86 -28.82 -7.28 14.87
CA LYS A 86 -28.56 -6.92 13.47
C LYS A 86 -27.13 -6.48 13.22
N LEU A 87 -26.27 -6.52 14.24
CA LEU A 87 -24.87 -6.15 14.10
C LEU A 87 -24.17 -7.14 13.17
N GLN A 88 -23.49 -6.59 12.17
CA GLN A 88 -22.58 -7.30 11.29
C GLN A 88 -21.17 -7.12 11.83
N GLY A 89 -20.31 -8.11 11.64
CA GLY A 89 -18.91 -7.99 11.99
C GLY A 89 -18.14 -7.00 11.10
N GLY A 90 -16.87 -6.81 11.43
CA GLY A 90 -15.99 -5.87 10.74
C GLY A 90 -15.62 -6.30 9.32
N ILE A 91 -15.46 -5.31 8.43
CA ILE A 91 -15.04 -5.52 7.05
C ILE A 91 -13.60 -5.05 6.85
N VAL A 92 -12.81 -5.90 6.20
CA VAL A 92 -11.43 -5.64 5.80
C VAL A 92 -11.39 -5.48 4.29
N GLY A 93 -10.95 -4.31 3.81
CA GLY A 93 -10.81 -3.99 2.39
C GLY A 93 -9.33 -3.96 2.00
N GLY A 94 -8.98 -4.60 0.89
CA GLY A 94 -7.60 -4.65 0.46
C GLY A 94 -7.37 -5.44 -0.80
N SER A 95 -6.10 -5.64 -1.13
CA SER A 95 -5.69 -6.31 -2.35
C SER A 95 -5.00 -7.62 -2.03
N ILE A 96 -5.44 -8.70 -2.68
CA ILE A 96 -4.78 -9.99 -2.61
C ILE A 96 -3.58 -9.92 -3.54
N VAL A 97 -2.41 -10.20 -2.98
CA VAL A 97 -1.12 -10.08 -3.66
C VAL A 97 -0.68 -11.44 -4.15
N GLU A 98 -0.95 -12.48 -3.37
CA GLU A 98 -0.56 -13.86 -3.65
C GLU A 98 -1.67 -14.83 -3.24
N GLY A 99 -1.77 -15.93 -3.97
CA GLY A 99 -2.70 -17.01 -3.67
C GLY A 99 -4.17 -16.61 -3.83
N SER A 100 -5.00 -17.21 -3.00
CA SER A 100 -6.45 -17.01 -3.00
C SER A 100 -7.02 -17.26 -1.60
N PHE A 101 -8.21 -16.72 -1.37
CA PHE A 101 -8.97 -16.94 -0.15
C PHE A 101 -10.39 -17.37 -0.48
N SER A 102 -10.95 -18.27 0.32
CA SER A 102 -12.33 -18.74 0.19
C SER A 102 -13.14 -18.46 1.44
N VAL A 103 -14.46 -18.36 1.27
CA VAL A 103 -15.39 -18.27 2.41
C VAL A 103 -15.23 -19.49 3.30
N GLY A 104 -15.09 -19.26 4.61
CA GLY A 104 -14.82 -20.28 5.62
C GLY A 104 -13.33 -20.46 5.97
N ASP A 105 -12.40 -19.85 5.24
CA ASP A 105 -10.97 -19.93 5.56
C ASP A 105 -10.68 -19.29 6.94
N SER A 106 -9.87 -19.97 7.76
CA SER A 106 -9.29 -19.42 8.98
C SER A 106 -8.08 -18.55 8.65
N ILE A 107 -8.10 -17.31 9.12
CA ILE A 107 -7.12 -16.29 8.77
C ILE A 107 -6.57 -15.58 10.02
N LEU A 108 -5.38 -15.01 9.85
CA LEU A 108 -4.72 -14.14 10.81
C LEU A 108 -4.52 -12.75 10.17
N ILE A 109 -4.78 -11.71 10.95
CA ILE A 109 -4.46 -10.33 10.61
C ILE A 109 -3.34 -9.86 11.54
N ALA A 110 -2.18 -9.50 10.98
CA ALA A 110 -1.00 -9.07 11.72
C ALA A 110 -0.46 -7.73 11.21
N PRO A 111 0.17 -6.87 12.06
CA PRO A 111 0.62 -7.14 13.43
C PRO A 111 -0.50 -7.36 14.46
N GLY A 112 -1.74 -7.01 14.13
CA GLY A 112 -2.91 -7.28 14.95
C GLY A 112 -3.19 -6.16 15.93
N ARG A 113 -3.67 -6.51 17.12
CA ARG A 113 -4.04 -5.53 18.15
C ARG A 113 -2.91 -5.33 19.16
N ARG A 114 -2.79 -4.11 19.65
CA ARG A 114 -1.88 -3.79 20.75
C ARG A 114 -2.46 -4.29 22.08
N VAL A 115 -1.69 -5.09 22.80
CA VAL A 115 -2.03 -5.58 24.14
C VAL A 115 -0.99 -5.04 25.13
N GLN A 116 -1.45 -4.53 26.27
CA GLN A 116 -0.54 -4.16 27.37
C GLN A 116 -0.47 -5.32 28.35
N SER A 117 0.72 -5.92 28.47
CA SER A 117 0.98 -6.96 29.46
C SER A 117 2.22 -6.60 30.25
N GLY A 118 2.09 -6.49 31.58
CA GLY A 118 3.22 -6.25 32.49
C GLY A 118 4.03 -4.98 32.20
N GLY A 119 3.41 -3.91 31.68
CA GLY A 119 4.08 -2.64 31.37
C GLY A 119 4.78 -2.58 30.01
N ARG A 120 4.83 -3.70 29.27
CA ARG A 120 5.30 -3.74 27.87
C ARG A 120 4.10 -3.86 26.94
N ALA A 121 4.13 -3.10 25.84
CA ALA A 121 3.16 -3.26 24.77
C ALA A 121 3.63 -4.40 23.85
N THR A 122 2.78 -5.41 23.68
CA THR A 122 2.95 -6.48 22.69
C THR A 122 1.90 -6.33 21.60
N TRP A 123 2.12 -6.99 20.47
CA TRP A 123 1.21 -7.00 19.34
C TRP A 123 0.78 -8.44 19.08
N ASP A 124 -0.52 -8.68 19.23
CA ASP A 124 -1.11 -10.00 19.10
C ASP A 124 -1.92 -10.06 17.80
N PRO A 125 -1.57 -10.98 16.86
CA PRO A 125 -2.34 -11.19 15.64
C PRO A 125 -3.81 -11.52 15.93
N ILE A 126 -4.72 -10.95 15.13
CA ILE A 126 -6.15 -11.19 15.27
C ILE A 126 -6.51 -12.43 14.47
N ARG A 127 -6.98 -13.47 15.18
CA ARG A 127 -7.48 -14.69 14.57
C ARG A 127 -8.97 -14.56 14.26
N THR A 128 -9.35 -14.88 13.03
CA THR A 128 -10.74 -14.80 12.59
C THR A 128 -11.01 -15.75 11.42
N THR A 129 -12.25 -15.75 10.92
CA THR A 129 -12.68 -16.53 9.75
C THR A 129 -13.33 -15.63 8.72
N ILE A 130 -13.32 -16.06 7.46
CA ILE A 130 -13.98 -15.33 6.37
C ILE A 130 -15.45 -15.71 6.29
N GLU A 131 -16.36 -14.77 6.54
CA GLU A 131 -17.81 -15.01 6.43
C GLU A 131 -18.33 -14.79 5.01
N SER A 132 -17.86 -13.74 4.34
CA SER A 132 -18.20 -13.48 2.95
C SER A 132 -17.14 -12.62 2.28
N VAL A 133 -17.06 -12.72 0.95
CA VAL A 133 -16.14 -11.92 0.14
C VAL A 133 -16.90 -11.21 -0.97
N LYS A 134 -16.52 -9.97 -1.25
CA LYS A 134 -17.08 -9.15 -2.33
C LYS A 134 -15.97 -8.55 -3.18
N GLY A 135 -16.12 -8.62 -4.50
CA GLY A 135 -15.24 -7.96 -5.48
C GLY A 135 -16.09 -7.29 -6.55
N GLY A 136 -15.79 -6.03 -6.91
CA GLY A 136 -16.56 -5.29 -7.93
C GLY A 136 -18.06 -5.13 -7.64
N GLY A 137 -18.46 -5.17 -6.36
CA GLY A 137 -19.87 -5.12 -5.94
C GLY A 137 -20.60 -6.46 -5.95
N ILE A 138 -19.96 -7.54 -6.40
CA ILE A 138 -20.54 -8.88 -6.53
C ILE A 138 -20.07 -9.76 -5.35
N GLY A 139 -20.97 -10.56 -4.79
CA GLY A 139 -20.64 -11.58 -3.80
C GLY A 139 -19.97 -12.79 -4.47
N LEU A 140 -18.79 -13.17 -3.97
CA LEU A 140 -17.98 -14.25 -4.52
C LEU A 140 -17.80 -15.35 -3.46
N LYS A 141 -17.42 -16.56 -3.89
CA LYS A 141 -17.05 -17.67 -2.98
C LYS A 141 -15.55 -17.72 -2.73
N THR A 142 -14.77 -17.33 -3.74
CA THR A 142 -13.31 -17.32 -3.73
C THR A 142 -12.83 -16.05 -4.40
N VAL A 143 -11.73 -15.50 -3.91
CA VAL A 143 -11.07 -14.31 -4.43
C VAL A 143 -9.58 -14.62 -4.62
N HIS A 144 -9.00 -14.11 -5.71
CA HIS A 144 -7.64 -14.42 -6.14
C HIS A 144 -6.77 -13.17 -6.18
N ALA A 145 -5.45 -13.37 -6.26
CA ALA A 145 -4.50 -12.28 -6.43
C ALA A 145 -4.79 -11.41 -7.67
N GLY A 146 -4.61 -10.10 -7.54
CA GLY A 146 -4.73 -9.14 -8.65
C GLY A 146 -5.95 -8.21 -8.62
N GLY A 147 -6.76 -8.26 -7.56
CA GLY A 147 -7.92 -7.37 -7.40
C GLY A 147 -8.11 -6.85 -5.99
N LEU A 148 -8.92 -5.79 -5.86
CA LEU A 148 -9.40 -5.28 -4.58
C LEU A 148 -10.66 -6.03 -4.17
N CYS A 149 -10.72 -6.49 -2.93
CA CYS A 149 -11.88 -7.17 -2.37
C CYS A 149 -12.20 -6.67 -0.96
N GLY A 150 -13.48 -6.80 -0.59
CA GLY A 150 -13.96 -6.63 0.77
C GLY A 150 -14.23 -8.00 1.39
N ILE A 151 -13.66 -8.22 2.57
CA ILE A 151 -13.77 -9.46 3.33
C ILE A 151 -14.54 -9.16 4.61
N ALA A 152 -15.70 -9.78 4.78
CA ALA A 152 -16.46 -9.71 6.02
C ALA A 152 -15.95 -10.77 7.00
N THR A 153 -15.77 -10.35 8.23
CA THR A 153 -15.26 -11.19 9.33
C THR A 153 -16.13 -11.01 10.56
N PRO A 154 -16.17 -11.98 11.49
CA PRO A 154 -16.88 -11.85 12.76
C PRO A 154 -16.16 -10.93 13.77
N ILE A 155 -15.11 -10.21 13.36
CA ILE A 155 -14.37 -9.30 14.24
C ILE A 155 -15.32 -8.22 14.75
N ASP A 156 -15.16 -7.83 16.02
CA ASP A 156 -15.88 -6.71 16.60
C ASP A 156 -15.72 -5.45 15.72
N PRO A 157 -16.83 -4.84 15.24
CA PRO A 157 -16.77 -3.66 14.38
C PRO A 157 -15.94 -2.52 14.93
N VAL A 158 -15.85 -2.38 16.26
CA VAL A 158 -15.01 -1.38 16.93
C VAL A 158 -13.55 -1.50 16.51
N SER A 159 -13.05 -2.71 16.27
CA SER A 159 -11.66 -2.96 15.86
C SER A 159 -11.40 -2.69 14.38
N THR A 160 -12.46 -2.42 13.60
CA THR A 160 -12.37 -2.18 12.15
C THR A 160 -12.81 -0.79 11.74
N LYS A 161 -13.40 -0.01 12.66
CA LYS A 161 -13.88 1.35 12.37
C LYS A 161 -12.72 2.26 11.96
N ALA A 162 -13.02 3.27 11.14
CA ALA A 162 -12.10 4.36 10.82
C ALA A 162 -10.67 3.91 10.43
N ASP A 163 -10.55 2.84 9.63
CA ASP A 163 -9.27 2.35 9.12
C ASP A 163 -8.28 1.85 10.20
N GLU A 164 -8.74 1.42 11.38
CA GLU A 164 -7.89 0.87 12.44
C GLU A 164 -7.02 -0.33 12.02
N LEU A 165 -7.43 -1.11 11.01
CA LEU A 165 -6.63 -2.22 10.47
C LEU A 165 -5.86 -1.87 9.18
N SER A 166 -5.86 -0.60 8.76
CA SER A 166 -5.07 -0.18 7.59
C SER A 166 -3.58 -0.43 7.81
N GLY A 167 -2.92 -0.97 6.80
CA GLY A 167 -1.50 -1.32 6.86
C GLY A 167 -1.19 -2.66 7.51
N GLN A 168 -2.21 -3.42 7.93
CA GLN A 168 -2.02 -4.78 8.37
C GLN A 168 -1.98 -5.75 7.18
N VAL A 169 -1.53 -6.98 7.46
CA VAL A 169 -1.42 -8.07 6.50
C VAL A 169 -2.33 -9.20 6.95
N MET A 170 -3.11 -9.72 6.02
CA MET A 170 -3.97 -10.88 6.24
C MET A 170 -3.38 -12.08 5.50
N ALA A 171 -3.25 -13.20 6.21
CA ALA A 171 -2.80 -14.48 5.65
C ALA A 171 -3.56 -15.64 6.29
N ARG A 172 -3.48 -16.84 5.71
CA ARG A 172 -4.00 -18.04 6.39
C ARG A 172 -3.18 -18.36 7.64
N GLU A 173 -3.79 -19.09 8.56
CA GLU A 173 -3.07 -19.60 9.73
C GLU A 173 -1.85 -20.42 9.33
N GLY A 174 -0.68 -20.09 9.89
CA GLY A 174 0.61 -20.74 9.56
C GLY A 174 1.34 -20.14 8.35
N GLU A 175 0.68 -19.28 7.56
CA GLU A 175 1.26 -18.64 6.37
C GLU A 175 1.64 -17.16 6.60
N LEU A 176 1.48 -16.68 7.83
CA LEU A 176 1.71 -15.28 8.17
C LEU A 176 3.19 -14.90 8.04
N PRO A 177 3.52 -13.78 7.36
CA PRO A 177 4.88 -13.26 7.35
C PRO A 177 5.38 -12.84 8.75
N PRO A 178 6.70 -12.75 8.94
CA PRO A 178 7.26 -12.25 10.21
C PRO A 178 6.80 -10.82 10.52
N VAL A 179 6.63 -10.55 11.81
CA VAL A 179 6.31 -9.23 12.34
C VAL A 179 7.61 -8.61 12.88
N TRP A 180 8.00 -7.49 12.28
CA TRP A 180 9.26 -6.80 12.55
C TRP A 180 9.03 -5.65 13.52
N GLU A 181 9.69 -5.66 14.68
CA GLU A 181 9.84 -4.48 15.55
C GLU A 181 11.09 -3.66 15.20
N SER A 182 12.09 -4.32 14.62
CA SER A 182 13.30 -3.73 14.06
C SER A 182 13.46 -4.26 12.64
N LEU A 183 13.92 -3.41 11.72
CA LEU A 183 14.18 -3.78 10.33
C LEU A 183 15.64 -3.52 9.99
N ASP A 184 16.32 -4.53 9.47
CA ASP A 184 17.56 -4.40 8.73
C ASP A 184 17.23 -4.22 7.24
N LEU A 185 17.71 -3.13 6.67
CA LEU A 185 17.33 -2.68 5.33
C LEU A 185 18.54 -2.58 4.43
N ASP A 186 18.39 -2.99 3.18
CA ASP A 186 19.29 -2.64 2.09
C ASP A 186 18.70 -1.47 1.31
N LEU A 187 19.41 -0.34 1.29
CA LEU A 187 18.85 0.96 0.89
C LEU A 187 19.58 1.55 -0.31
N LYS A 188 18.78 2.15 -1.19
CA LYS A 188 19.22 3.03 -2.26
C LYS A 188 18.60 4.41 -2.05
N LEU A 189 19.42 5.37 -1.65
CA LEU A 189 19.02 6.77 -1.57
C LEU A 189 18.97 7.38 -2.98
N LEU A 190 18.03 8.30 -3.18
CA LEU A 190 17.94 9.10 -4.39
C LEU A 190 19.02 10.18 -4.38
N GLU A 191 19.39 10.71 -5.54
CA GLU A 191 20.34 11.84 -5.61
C GLU A 191 19.65 13.14 -5.17
N LYS A 192 18.42 13.35 -5.63
CA LYS A 192 17.58 14.50 -5.29
C LYS A 192 16.29 14.05 -4.63
N MET A 193 15.79 14.89 -3.73
CA MET A 193 14.48 14.67 -3.12
C MET A 193 13.37 14.91 -4.12
N VAL A 194 12.36 14.04 -4.11
CA VAL A 194 11.16 14.25 -4.93
C VAL A 194 10.33 15.36 -4.29
N SER A 195 10.19 16.48 -4.99
CA SER A 195 9.43 17.67 -4.60
C SER A 195 8.59 18.16 -5.78
N ALA A 196 7.44 18.77 -5.49
CA ALA A 196 6.62 19.42 -6.52
C ALA A 196 7.24 20.73 -7.02
N ASP A 197 8.03 21.37 -6.18
CA ASP A 197 8.76 22.60 -6.49
C ASP A 197 10.26 22.25 -6.67
N GLU A 198 10.83 22.54 -7.85
CA GLU A 198 12.23 22.22 -8.19
C GLU A 198 13.24 22.94 -7.29
N ASP A 199 12.92 24.18 -6.86
CA ASP A 199 13.75 24.97 -5.94
C ASP A 199 13.87 24.34 -4.54
N ASP A 200 12.96 23.42 -4.21
CA ASP A 200 12.87 22.76 -2.92
C ASP A 200 13.40 21.31 -3.00
N ALA A 201 13.82 20.85 -4.20
CA ALA A 201 14.40 19.53 -4.45
C ALA A 201 15.89 19.48 -4.06
N GLY A 202 16.18 19.74 -2.79
CA GLY A 202 17.55 19.65 -2.25
C GLY A 202 18.15 18.25 -2.40
N GLU A 203 19.48 18.17 -2.36
CA GLU A 203 20.21 16.90 -2.36
C GLU A 203 19.84 16.03 -1.16
N VAL A 204 19.74 14.71 -1.40
CA VAL A 204 19.49 13.76 -0.32
C VAL A 204 20.77 13.56 0.48
N ARG A 205 20.77 14.06 1.71
CA ARG A 205 21.87 13.82 2.65
C ARG A 205 21.88 12.35 3.11
N PRO A 206 23.06 11.78 3.42
CA PRO A 206 23.16 10.48 4.06
C PRO A 206 22.30 10.38 5.32
N LEU A 207 21.96 9.15 5.72
CA LEU A 207 21.22 8.90 6.96
C LEU A 207 22.06 9.27 8.18
N GLN A 208 21.41 9.72 9.24
CA GLN A 208 22.07 10.03 10.51
C GLN A 208 21.61 9.07 11.63
N PRO A 209 22.51 8.67 12.56
CA PRO A 209 22.10 7.92 13.74
C PRO A 209 21.06 8.70 14.56
N ASN A 210 20.09 7.99 15.12
CA ASN A 210 18.93 8.53 15.85
C ASN A 210 17.99 9.44 15.03
N GLU A 211 18.12 9.44 13.70
CA GLU A 211 17.19 10.13 12.83
C GLU A 211 15.85 9.39 12.75
N MET A 212 14.74 10.14 12.77
CA MET A 212 13.39 9.58 12.58
C MET A 212 12.99 9.63 11.12
N LEU A 213 12.68 8.47 10.55
CA LEU A 213 12.27 8.29 9.17
C LEU A 213 10.89 7.64 9.10
N MET A 214 10.08 8.06 8.14
CA MET A 214 8.83 7.36 7.82
C MET A 214 9.15 6.22 6.87
N VAL A 215 8.68 5.02 7.21
CA VAL A 215 8.88 3.79 6.46
C VAL A 215 7.53 3.33 5.96
N ASN A 216 7.42 3.07 4.66
CA ASN A 216 6.25 2.40 4.10
C ASN A 216 6.64 1.04 3.56
N SER A 217 5.86 0.02 3.90
CA SER A 217 5.94 -1.33 3.33
C SER A 217 4.54 -1.73 2.86
N ALA A 218 4.35 -1.78 1.53
CA ALA A 218 3.02 -1.93 0.92
C ALA A 218 2.02 -0.90 1.49
N THR A 219 0.97 -1.33 2.19
CA THR A 219 -0.02 -0.46 2.84
C THR A 219 0.37 -0.04 4.26
N ALA A 220 1.40 -0.66 4.85
CA ALA A 220 1.86 -0.35 6.19
C ALA A 220 2.69 0.92 6.22
N THR A 221 2.32 1.86 7.09
CA THR A 221 3.11 3.07 7.37
C THR A 221 3.53 3.07 8.83
N SER A 222 4.83 3.20 9.08
CA SER A 222 5.40 3.32 10.42
C SER A 222 6.46 4.41 10.45
N VAL A 223 6.91 4.76 11.66
CA VAL A 223 8.05 5.63 11.88
C VAL A 223 9.14 4.81 12.54
N GLY A 224 10.32 4.82 11.95
CA GLY A 224 11.52 4.15 12.46
C GLY A 224 12.59 5.14 12.88
N THR A 225 13.31 4.83 13.96
CA THR A 225 14.51 5.56 14.36
C THR A 225 15.74 4.79 13.89
N VAL A 226 16.67 5.48 13.21
CA VAL A 226 17.92 4.88 12.74
C VAL A 226 18.79 4.49 13.93
N SER A 227 18.99 3.19 14.14
CA SER A 227 19.82 2.67 15.23
C SER A 227 21.26 2.42 14.78
N SER A 228 21.47 1.94 13.56
CA SER A 228 22.80 1.71 13.01
C SER A 228 22.84 1.92 11.50
N ILE A 229 24.00 2.32 10.98
CA ILE A 229 24.24 2.55 9.55
C ILE A 229 25.55 1.86 9.16
N LYS A 230 25.52 1.06 8.09
CA LYS A 230 26.67 0.35 7.52
C LYS A 230 26.64 0.46 6.00
N GLY A 231 27.29 1.48 5.45
CA GLY A 231 27.30 1.72 4.00
C GLY A 231 25.88 1.95 3.47
N ALA A 232 25.43 1.06 2.58
CA ALA A 232 24.08 1.08 2.02
C ALA A 232 23.03 0.40 2.89
N SER A 233 23.43 -0.26 3.99
CA SER A 233 22.50 -0.93 4.90
C SER A 233 22.25 -0.08 6.16
N ALA A 234 21.02 -0.12 6.67
CA ALA A 234 20.66 0.53 7.93
C ALA A 234 19.69 -0.31 8.75
N THR A 235 19.81 -0.21 10.07
CA THR A 235 18.87 -0.81 11.01
C THR A 235 17.93 0.29 11.52
N LEU A 236 16.62 0.06 11.45
CA LEU A 236 15.59 0.95 11.97
C LEU A 236 14.83 0.27 13.10
N GLN A 237 14.75 0.93 14.26
CA GLN A 237 13.84 0.54 15.32
C GLN A 237 12.46 1.16 15.05
N LEU A 238 11.45 0.33 14.83
CA LEU A 238 10.11 0.81 14.49
C LEU A 238 9.31 1.17 15.73
N ARG A 239 8.50 2.23 15.61
CA ARG A 239 7.52 2.63 16.63
C ARG A 239 6.27 1.74 16.59
N LEU A 240 5.83 1.39 15.39
CA LEU A 240 4.77 0.41 15.14
C LEU A 240 5.37 -0.74 14.34
N PRO A 241 5.17 -2.00 14.75
CA PRO A 241 5.73 -3.12 14.01
C PRO A 241 5.08 -3.23 12.62
N ILE A 242 5.81 -3.86 11.70
CA ILE A 242 5.35 -4.11 10.34
C ILE A 242 5.36 -5.62 10.10
N CYS A 243 4.26 -6.18 9.60
CA CYS A 243 4.24 -7.56 9.10
C CYS A 243 4.62 -7.54 7.62
N ALA A 244 5.74 -8.15 7.25
CA ALA A 244 6.21 -8.15 5.87
C ALA A 244 7.15 -9.33 5.60
N LYS A 245 7.16 -9.83 4.37
CA LYS A 245 8.12 -10.87 3.96
C LYS A 245 9.52 -10.27 3.83
N ARG A 246 10.54 -11.08 4.11
CA ARG A 246 11.91 -10.74 3.74
C ARG A 246 11.99 -10.45 2.24
N GLY A 247 12.73 -9.41 1.84
CA GLY A 247 12.84 -8.94 0.47
C GLY A 247 11.69 -8.01 0.03
N SER A 248 10.68 -7.77 0.87
CA SER A 248 9.62 -6.81 0.54
C SER A 248 10.20 -5.43 0.31
N ARG A 249 9.70 -4.74 -0.73
CA ARG A 249 10.11 -3.38 -1.03
C ARG A 249 9.61 -2.41 0.03
N ILE A 250 10.44 -1.44 0.35
CA ILE A 250 10.11 -0.35 1.26
C ILE A 250 10.51 0.99 0.68
N THR A 251 9.84 2.04 1.12
CA THR A 251 10.21 3.42 0.82
C THR A 251 10.56 4.16 2.10
N LEU A 252 11.55 5.05 2.02
CA LEU A 252 11.95 5.90 3.12
C LEU A 252 11.64 7.36 2.82
N SER A 253 11.02 8.02 3.79
CA SER A 253 10.76 9.44 3.73
C SER A 253 11.33 10.17 4.94
N ARG A 254 11.91 11.34 4.69
CA ARG A 254 12.47 12.24 5.70
C ARG A 254 11.52 13.40 5.94
N ARG A 255 11.44 13.86 7.19
CA ARG A 255 10.64 15.04 7.53
C ARG A 255 11.44 16.30 7.26
N ILE A 256 10.91 17.17 6.39
CA ILE A 256 11.50 18.47 6.07
C ILE A 256 10.42 19.53 6.25
N GLY A 257 10.64 20.42 7.21
CA GLY A 257 9.61 21.33 7.70
C GLY A 257 8.38 20.57 8.24
N SER A 258 7.23 20.78 7.61
CA SER A 258 5.95 20.15 7.97
C SER A 258 5.60 18.91 7.15
N ARG A 259 6.39 18.54 6.13
CA ARG A 259 6.07 17.48 5.17
C ARG A 259 7.09 16.33 5.21
N TRP A 260 6.62 15.14 4.85
CA TRP A 260 7.48 13.99 4.57
C TRP A 260 7.85 13.97 3.09
N ARG A 261 9.14 13.82 2.78
CA ARG A 261 9.65 13.74 1.41
C ARG A 261 10.35 12.42 1.18
N LEU A 262 10.10 11.79 0.03
CA LEU A 262 10.75 10.54 -0.36
C LEU A 262 12.24 10.79 -0.57
N ILE A 263 13.08 10.01 0.12
CA ILE A 263 14.55 10.12 0.04
C ILE A 263 15.20 8.86 -0.53
N GLY A 264 14.49 7.74 -0.60
CA GLY A 264 15.05 6.48 -1.05
C GLY A 264 14.07 5.33 -1.01
N HIS A 265 14.52 4.20 -1.55
CA HIS A 265 13.80 2.93 -1.51
C HIS A 265 14.77 1.80 -1.19
N GLY A 266 14.24 0.65 -0.82
CA GLY A 266 15.07 -0.48 -0.43
C GLY A 266 14.29 -1.77 -0.31
N SER A 267 14.91 -2.77 0.30
CA SER A 267 14.29 -4.05 0.62
C SER A 267 14.62 -4.50 2.04
N ILE A 268 13.71 -5.25 2.64
CA ILE A 268 13.90 -5.82 3.98
C ILE A 268 14.90 -6.97 3.92
N ALA A 269 16.06 -6.79 4.53
CA ALA A 269 17.12 -7.79 4.60
C ALA A 269 16.94 -8.74 5.80
N GLY A 270 16.34 -8.27 6.91
CA GLY A 270 16.08 -9.04 8.12
C GLY A 270 15.58 -8.20 9.27
#